data_AF-S3BR54-F1
#
_entry.id   AF-S3BR54-F1
#
_cell.length_a   1.000
_cell.length_b   1.000
_cell.length_c   1.000
_cell.angle_alpha   90.00
_cell.angle_beta   90.00
_cell.angle_gamma   90.00
#
_symmetry.space_group_name_H-M   'P 1'
#
loop_
_entity.id
_entity.type
_entity.pdbx_description
1 polymer ?
#
loop_
_entity_poly.entity_id
_entity_poly.type
_entity_poly.pdbx_seq_one_letter_code
_entity_poly.pdbx_strand_id
1 'polypeptide(L)'
;MPTKPRHETVISPHGSENQPLTVRVHGRIYRVPEIFPAFYPNEVVRWEPEPDGDDFEGYSDWGRQHYGDDWYRRRKLIIEERNIFIVDRKYKKQQLELREVENTVDGRVFPGGMQGAVWREVWQKICLAKTDRDWDGGDDMRRTDGCPGILPSEDRPWERLEYDRRTQMWNDEEYAYYRCLLTTELVAKARSDLEDQIGDRQHEQVRQDLDADRQALEASPLDRNSVAYERILDAFNRKSDRLKKLERGVHKKRAQDAYEHSEQTAKKRNAAADELLQRGPKTEAEMMEKLMHWQRYGLTLDEHDHLTRLYRFKPPQRPTYSASPHKYNGYDYLSLCKWTPRARPRPLRAEMDSLAAAWGAGLILNEREIRALCSLYGYSSRSTVQDTEPPTSPKSPRKQLTRLKQKLTRHSNHIPSTQSYSTDGPRRARTFFKGWQQNMLLPRPSWSGRGQWLKA
;
A
#
# COMPACT_ATOMS: atom_id res chain seq x y z
N MET A 1 20.34 -29.52 26.79
CA MET A 1 19.32 -29.90 25.78
C MET A 1 18.04 -29.12 26.10
N PRO A 2 17.64 -28.10 25.33
CA PRO A 2 16.29 -27.57 25.45
C PRO A 2 15.33 -28.61 24.88
N THR A 3 14.53 -29.22 25.75
CA THR A 3 13.43 -30.12 25.36
C THR A 3 12.46 -29.36 24.47
N LYS A 4 12.21 -29.82 23.23
CA LYS A 4 11.07 -29.36 22.44
C LYS A 4 9.83 -29.43 23.35
N PRO A 5 8.97 -28.38 23.40
CA PRO A 5 7.77 -28.44 24.21
C PRO A 5 6.98 -29.69 23.78
N ARG A 6 6.75 -30.60 24.72
CA ARG A 6 5.86 -31.73 24.49
C ARG A 6 4.46 -31.15 24.28
N HIS A 7 3.87 -31.42 23.12
CA HIS A 7 2.44 -31.23 22.91
C HIS A 7 1.73 -32.29 23.76
N GLU A 8 1.35 -31.92 24.98
CA GLU A 8 0.49 -32.75 25.81
C GLU A 8 -0.96 -32.45 25.42
N THR A 9 -1.48 -33.27 24.51
CA THR A 9 -2.90 -33.32 24.20
C THR A 9 -3.59 -34.08 25.33
N VAL A 10 -4.01 -33.36 26.37
CA VAL A 10 -4.86 -33.92 27.44
C VAL A 10 -6.31 -33.81 26.97
N ILE A 11 -6.86 -34.91 26.48
CA ILE A 11 -8.30 -35.07 26.25
C ILE A 11 -8.84 -35.74 27.51
N SER A 12 -9.55 -35.01 28.36
CA SER A 12 -10.17 -35.55 29.58
C SER A 12 -11.49 -36.24 29.20
N PRO A 13 -11.60 -37.59 29.25
CA PRO A 13 -12.75 -38.26 28.64
C PRO A 13 -13.98 -38.43 29.54
N HIS A 14 -13.94 -38.09 30.83
CA HIS A 14 -15.03 -38.45 31.75
C HIS A 14 -15.30 -37.39 32.83
N GLY A 15 -16.46 -36.73 32.73
CA GLY A 15 -17.05 -35.99 33.85
C GLY A 15 -18.02 -34.87 33.42
N SER A 16 -19.32 -35.14 33.53
CA SER A 16 -20.49 -34.23 33.36
C SER A 16 -20.87 -33.81 31.93
N GLU A 17 -22.15 -34.02 31.60
CA GLU A 17 -22.84 -33.88 30.31
C GLU A 17 -22.84 -32.50 29.63
N ASN A 18 -21.96 -31.55 30.01
CA ASN A 18 -21.93 -30.20 29.42
C ASN A 18 -20.54 -29.52 29.49
N GLN A 19 -19.44 -30.28 29.63
CA GLN A 19 -18.11 -29.68 29.60
C GLN A 19 -17.60 -29.55 28.16
N PRO A 20 -17.36 -28.32 27.67
CA PRO A 20 -16.86 -28.12 26.31
C PRO A 20 -15.50 -28.79 26.17
N LEU A 21 -15.31 -29.50 25.06
CA LEU A 21 -14.03 -30.13 24.73
C LEU A 21 -12.95 -29.05 24.60
N THR A 22 -11.75 -29.38 25.06
CA THR A 22 -10.63 -28.43 25.03
C THR A 22 -9.37 -29.05 24.45
N VAL A 23 -8.66 -28.29 23.61
CA VAL A 23 -7.34 -28.66 23.09
C VAL A 23 -6.28 -27.71 23.64
N ARG A 24 -5.08 -28.23 23.93
CA ARG A 24 -3.97 -27.44 24.45
C ARG A 24 -2.87 -27.28 23.41
N VAL A 25 -2.63 -26.05 22.97
CA VAL A 25 -1.59 -25.70 21.97
C VAL A 25 -0.71 -24.60 22.55
N HIS A 26 0.61 -24.81 22.58
CA HIS A 26 1.59 -23.89 23.19
C HIS A 26 1.21 -23.41 24.61
N GLY A 27 0.65 -24.30 25.41
CA GLY A 27 0.24 -24.00 26.79
C GLY A 27 -1.10 -23.25 26.92
N ARG A 28 -1.72 -22.82 25.81
CA ARG A 28 -3.06 -22.22 25.78
C ARG A 28 -4.13 -23.28 25.59
N ILE A 29 -5.29 -23.06 26.21
CA ILE A 29 -6.46 -23.94 26.12
C ILE A 29 -7.43 -23.28 25.14
N TYR A 30 -7.86 -24.04 24.13
CA TYR A 30 -8.87 -23.63 23.15
C TYR A 30 -10.12 -24.48 23.37
N ARG A 31 -11.27 -23.82 23.53
CA ARG A 31 -12.56 -24.51 23.54
C ARG A 31 -12.93 -24.88 22.11
N VAL A 32 -13.11 -26.17 21.87
CA VAL A 32 -13.54 -26.72 20.59
C VAL A 32 -14.98 -27.19 20.70
N PRO A 33 -15.74 -27.17 19.59
CA PRO A 33 -17.08 -27.75 19.56
C PRO A 33 -17.08 -29.20 20.07
N GLU A 34 -18.17 -29.65 20.70
CA GLU A 34 -18.30 -31.04 21.20
C GLU A 34 -18.21 -32.10 20.09
N ILE A 35 -18.33 -31.67 18.84
CA ILE A 35 -18.18 -32.50 17.64
C ILE A 35 -16.67 -32.74 17.41
N PHE A 36 -16.03 -33.53 18.28
CA PHE A 36 -14.57 -33.69 18.29
C PHE A 36 -14.10 -35.12 18.63
N PRO A 37 -13.24 -35.80 17.83
CA PRO A 37 -12.84 -35.61 16.42
C PRO A 37 -13.45 -36.64 15.44
N ALA A 38 -13.21 -36.44 14.13
CA ALA A 38 -13.44 -37.41 13.03
C ALA A 38 -12.67 -38.76 13.17
N PHE A 39 -11.95 -38.94 14.28
CA PHE A 39 -11.24 -40.17 14.62
C PHE A 39 -12.14 -41.25 15.21
N TYR A 40 -13.27 -40.89 15.83
CA TYR A 40 -14.14 -41.90 16.43
C TYR A 40 -14.83 -42.71 15.32
N PRO A 41 -14.59 -44.03 15.26
CA PRO A 41 -14.89 -44.88 14.10
C PRO A 41 -16.38 -45.04 13.77
N ASN A 42 -17.28 -44.47 14.57
CA ASN A 42 -18.72 -44.71 14.47
C ASN A 42 -19.53 -43.48 14.04
N GLU A 43 -18.90 -42.30 13.95
CA GLU A 43 -19.60 -41.07 13.56
C GLU A 43 -18.83 -40.37 12.44
N VAL A 44 -19.33 -40.53 11.21
CA VAL A 44 -18.91 -39.68 10.09
C VAL A 44 -19.44 -38.28 10.41
N VAL A 45 -18.60 -37.45 11.01
CA VAL A 45 -18.93 -36.04 11.14
C VAL A 45 -19.02 -35.48 9.72
N ARG A 46 -20.25 -35.24 9.26
CA ARG A 46 -20.54 -34.60 7.98
C ARG A 46 -20.31 -33.10 8.14
N TRP A 47 -19.04 -32.72 8.17
CA TRP A 47 -18.65 -31.34 8.07
C TRP A 47 -19.16 -30.75 6.77
N GLU A 48 -19.62 -29.50 6.83
CA GLU A 48 -19.79 -28.72 5.60
C GLU A 48 -18.43 -28.63 4.90
N PRO A 49 -18.40 -28.76 3.56
CA PRO A 49 -17.15 -28.65 2.83
C PRO A 49 -16.47 -27.30 3.12
N GLU A 50 -15.14 -27.29 3.19
CA GLU A 50 -14.37 -26.06 3.33
C GLU A 50 -14.79 -25.10 2.19
N PRO A 51 -15.17 -23.84 2.51
CA PRO A 51 -15.59 -22.88 1.50
C PRO A 51 -14.43 -22.55 0.56
N ASP A 52 -14.75 -21.98 -0.60
CA ASP A 52 -13.75 -21.55 -1.57
C ASP A 52 -12.73 -20.61 -0.91
N GLY A 53 -11.44 -20.80 -1.25
CA GLY A 53 -10.33 -20.11 -0.60
C GLY A 53 -10.32 -18.58 -0.72
N ASP A 54 -11.14 -18.01 -1.60
CA ASP A 54 -11.33 -16.58 -1.75
C ASP A 54 -12.40 -15.99 -0.80
N ASP A 55 -13.29 -16.81 -0.23
CA ASP A 55 -14.31 -16.36 0.72
C ASP A 55 -13.75 -16.27 2.14
N PHE A 56 -13.18 -15.10 2.43
CA PHE A 56 -12.56 -14.82 3.71
C PHE A 56 -13.51 -14.94 4.91
N GLU A 57 -14.72 -14.39 4.79
CA GLU A 57 -15.71 -14.40 5.87
C GLU A 57 -16.35 -15.78 5.99
N GLY A 58 -16.67 -16.42 4.86
CA GLY A 58 -17.15 -17.81 4.84
C GLY A 58 -16.17 -18.77 5.50
N TYR A 59 -14.86 -18.66 5.22
CA TYR A 59 -13.85 -19.48 5.90
C TYR A 59 -13.75 -19.16 7.40
N SER A 60 -13.95 -17.90 7.80
CA SER A 60 -13.97 -17.52 9.21
C SER A 60 -15.14 -18.16 9.94
N ASP A 61 -16.34 -18.11 9.37
CA ASP A 61 -17.56 -18.65 9.96
C ASP A 61 -17.55 -20.17 9.95
N TRP A 62 -17.09 -20.78 8.86
CA TRP A 62 -16.83 -22.22 8.78
C TRP A 62 -15.85 -22.65 9.88
N GLY A 63 -14.70 -21.99 9.97
CA GLY A 63 -13.71 -22.30 11.00
C GLY A 63 -14.20 -22.02 12.43
N ARG A 64 -15.09 -21.06 12.63
CA ARG A 64 -15.75 -20.83 13.93
C ARG A 64 -16.59 -22.04 14.36
N GLN A 65 -17.33 -22.63 13.41
CA GLN A 65 -18.14 -23.82 13.66
C GLN A 65 -17.28 -25.07 13.88
N HIS A 66 -16.10 -25.15 13.27
CA HIS A 66 -15.23 -26.34 13.31
C HIS A 66 -14.19 -26.30 14.44
N TYR A 67 -13.55 -25.14 14.64
CA TYR A 67 -12.46 -24.94 15.59
C TYR A 67 -12.87 -24.17 16.85
N GLY A 68 -14.09 -23.61 16.87
CA GLY A 68 -14.66 -22.90 18.02
C GLY A 68 -14.44 -21.38 18.03
N ASP A 69 -15.12 -20.71 18.96
CA ASP A 69 -15.10 -19.24 19.12
C ASP A 69 -13.71 -18.69 19.47
N ASP A 70 -12.89 -19.46 20.18
CA ASP A 70 -11.53 -19.04 20.56
C ASP A 70 -10.62 -18.94 19.34
N TRP A 71 -10.69 -19.93 18.44
CA TRP A 71 -9.98 -19.90 17.16
C TRP A 71 -10.45 -18.71 16.31
N TYR A 72 -11.78 -18.52 16.17
CA TYR A 72 -12.36 -17.44 15.37
C TYR A 72 -11.90 -16.05 15.84
N ARG A 73 -12.06 -15.76 17.15
CA ARG A 73 -11.63 -14.48 17.74
C ARG A 73 -10.13 -14.26 17.55
N ARG A 74 -9.34 -15.32 17.70
CA ARG A 74 -7.89 -15.25 17.52
C ARG A 74 -7.51 -14.95 16.07
N ARG A 75 -8.11 -15.66 15.10
CA ARG A 75 -7.90 -15.42 13.67
C ARG A 75 -8.27 -14.00 13.28
N LYS A 76 -9.45 -13.52 13.69
CA LYS A 76 -9.90 -12.16 13.44
C LYS A 76 -8.91 -11.11 13.97
N LEU A 77 -8.42 -11.29 15.20
CA LEU A 77 -7.42 -10.41 15.80
C LEU A 77 -6.09 -10.42 15.03
N ILE A 78 -5.59 -11.59 14.66
CA ILE A 78 -4.33 -11.75 13.90
C ILE A 78 -4.38 -10.97 12.59
N ILE A 79 -5.53 -11.01 11.92
CA ILE A 79 -5.73 -10.39 10.61
C ILE A 79 -5.96 -8.88 10.75
N GLU A 80 -6.69 -8.46 11.79
CA GLU A 80 -6.87 -7.04 12.10
C GLU A 80 -5.55 -6.34 12.46
N GLU A 81 -4.71 -7.00 13.27
CA GLU A 81 -3.42 -6.51 13.74
C GLU A 81 -2.30 -6.63 12.69
N ARG A 82 -2.46 -7.47 11.66
CA ARG A 82 -1.43 -7.72 10.63
C ARG A 82 -0.99 -6.41 10.00
N ASN A 83 0.33 -6.18 10.00
CA ASN A 83 0.93 -5.12 9.20
C ASN A 83 1.31 -5.66 7.81
N ILE A 84 0.43 -5.48 6.83
CA ILE A 84 0.63 -5.94 5.45
C ILE A 84 1.78 -5.23 4.70
N PHE A 85 2.32 -4.14 5.26
CA PHE A 85 3.38 -3.34 4.63
C PHE A 85 4.80 -3.83 4.99
N ILE A 86 4.93 -4.81 5.88
CA ILE A 86 6.20 -5.39 6.31
C ILE A 86 6.11 -6.92 6.44
N VAL A 87 7.26 -7.58 6.55
CA VAL A 87 7.32 -8.99 6.95
C VAL A 87 6.98 -9.11 8.44
N ASP A 88 5.70 -9.28 8.74
CA ASP A 88 5.18 -9.37 10.11
C ASP A 88 5.46 -10.75 10.72
N ARG A 89 6.61 -10.85 11.41
CA ARG A 89 7.02 -12.08 12.11
C ARG A 89 6.04 -12.48 13.22
N LYS A 90 5.36 -11.52 13.85
CA LYS A 90 4.36 -11.78 14.90
C LYS A 90 3.16 -12.46 14.26
N TYR A 91 2.65 -11.90 13.15
CA TYR A 91 1.58 -12.51 12.35
C TYR A 91 1.95 -13.94 11.94
N LYS A 92 3.14 -14.16 11.36
CA LYS A 92 3.57 -15.50 10.94
C LYS A 92 3.60 -16.52 12.07
N LYS A 93 4.13 -16.14 13.23
CA LYS A 93 4.11 -17.01 14.42
C LYS A 93 2.67 -17.33 14.84
N GLN A 94 1.79 -16.34 14.85
CA GLN A 94 0.41 -16.53 15.28
C GLN A 94 -0.42 -17.34 14.26
N GLN A 95 -0.12 -17.20 12.97
CA GLN A 95 -0.70 -18.02 11.91
C GLN A 95 -0.30 -19.49 12.08
N LEU A 96 0.99 -19.76 12.35
CA LEU A 96 1.45 -21.12 12.69
C LEU A 96 0.75 -21.68 13.93
N GLU A 97 0.59 -20.88 15.00
CA GLU A 97 -0.18 -21.27 16.19
C GLU A 97 -1.62 -21.68 15.83
N LEU A 98 -2.29 -20.97 14.91
CA LEU A 98 -3.63 -21.35 14.43
C LEU A 98 -3.62 -22.66 13.66
N ARG A 99 -2.65 -22.86 12.74
CA ARG A 99 -2.54 -24.11 11.97
C ARG A 99 -2.29 -25.31 12.87
N GLU A 100 -1.58 -25.15 13.98
CA GLU A 100 -1.43 -26.22 14.97
C GLU A 100 -2.73 -26.55 15.68
N VAL A 101 -3.57 -25.56 16.02
CA VAL A 101 -4.91 -25.81 16.56
C VAL A 101 -5.74 -26.58 15.53
N GLU A 102 -5.76 -26.14 14.27
CA GLU A 102 -6.48 -26.81 13.18
C GLU A 102 -6.00 -28.25 12.99
N ASN A 103 -4.69 -28.48 12.96
CA ASN A 103 -4.13 -29.83 12.80
C ASN A 103 -4.43 -30.73 14.01
N THR A 104 -4.44 -30.16 15.22
CA THR A 104 -4.80 -30.90 16.44
C THR A 104 -6.27 -31.29 16.42
N VAL A 105 -7.13 -30.36 15.97
CA VAL A 105 -8.55 -30.54 15.78
C VAL A 105 -8.81 -31.60 14.69
N ASP A 106 -8.25 -31.43 13.50
CA ASP A 106 -8.47 -32.35 12.38
C ASP A 106 -7.89 -33.76 12.63
N GLY A 107 -7.24 -34.00 13.79
CA GLY A 107 -6.60 -35.28 14.12
C GLY A 107 -5.37 -35.55 13.26
N ARG A 108 -4.83 -34.53 12.60
CA ARG A 108 -3.65 -34.63 11.74
C ARG A 108 -2.34 -34.66 12.52
N VAL A 109 -2.41 -34.43 13.82
CA VAL A 109 -1.31 -34.64 14.77
C VAL A 109 -1.40 -36.08 15.29
N PHE A 110 -0.27 -36.78 15.34
CA PHE A 110 -0.18 -38.13 15.89
C PHE A 110 0.55 -38.12 17.26
N PRO A 111 -0.18 -37.98 18.39
CA PRO A 111 0.43 -38.06 19.72
C PRO A 111 1.16 -39.39 19.92
N GLY A 112 2.41 -39.33 20.40
CA GLY A 112 3.27 -40.51 20.53
C GLY A 112 3.94 -40.95 19.21
N GLY A 113 3.76 -40.19 18.13
CA GLY A 113 4.29 -40.48 16.81
C GLY A 113 3.77 -41.82 16.28
N MET A 114 4.63 -42.53 15.56
CA MET A 114 4.30 -43.81 14.95
C MET A 114 3.99 -44.93 15.96
N GLN A 115 4.41 -44.83 17.23
CA GLN A 115 4.02 -45.79 18.28
C GLN A 115 2.70 -45.41 18.97
N GLY A 116 2.18 -44.21 18.68
CA GLY A 116 0.95 -43.68 19.23
C GLY A 116 -0.27 -44.55 18.90
N ALA A 117 -1.22 -44.61 19.83
CA ALA A 117 -2.49 -45.32 19.60
C ALA A 117 -3.25 -44.73 18.39
N VAL A 118 -3.20 -43.40 18.25
CA VAL A 118 -3.83 -42.66 17.16
C VAL A 118 -3.29 -43.08 15.80
N TRP A 119 -1.96 -43.13 15.63
CA TRP A 119 -1.36 -43.57 14.37
C TRP A 119 -1.68 -45.03 14.06
N ARG A 120 -1.61 -45.92 15.06
CA ARG A 120 -1.91 -47.35 14.88
C ARG A 120 -3.31 -47.59 14.32
N GLU A 121 -4.30 -46.81 14.77
CA GLU A 121 -5.65 -46.88 14.24
C GLU A 121 -5.74 -46.39 12.77
N VAL A 122 -5.11 -45.25 12.45
CA VAL A 122 -5.04 -44.76 11.06
C VAL A 122 -4.38 -45.79 10.16
N TRP A 123 -3.27 -46.37 10.61
CA TRP A 123 -2.54 -47.38 9.87
C TRP A 123 -3.39 -48.62 9.61
N GLN A 124 -4.12 -49.11 10.62
CA GLN A 124 -5.06 -50.21 10.46
C GLN A 124 -6.13 -49.92 9.41
N LYS A 125 -6.69 -48.69 9.38
CA LYS A 125 -7.65 -48.26 8.36
C LYS A 125 -7.01 -48.20 6.96
N ILE A 126 -5.78 -47.72 6.84
CA ILE A 126 -5.02 -47.74 5.58
C ILE A 126 -4.82 -49.17 5.09
N CYS A 127 -4.49 -50.11 5.99
CA CYS A 127 -4.37 -51.52 5.66
C CYS A 127 -5.70 -52.12 5.18
N LEU A 128 -6.80 -51.85 5.88
CA LEU A 128 -8.15 -52.33 5.51
C LEU A 128 -8.60 -51.78 4.15
N ALA A 129 -8.38 -50.49 3.90
CA ALA A 129 -8.71 -49.85 2.63
C ALA A 129 -7.87 -50.39 1.46
N LYS A 130 -6.65 -50.89 1.72
CA LYS A 130 -5.84 -51.58 0.72
C LYS A 130 -6.36 -52.98 0.41
N THR A 131 -6.96 -53.68 1.36
CA THR A 131 -7.56 -55.00 1.15
C THR A 131 -8.92 -54.94 0.45
N ASP A 132 -9.72 -53.90 0.69
CA ASP A 132 -11.03 -53.74 0.03
C ASP A 132 -10.93 -53.30 -1.43
N ARG A 133 -9.79 -52.73 -1.82
CA ARG A 133 -9.48 -52.48 -3.22
C ARG A 133 -8.55 -53.60 -3.70
N ASP A 134 -9.10 -54.59 -4.39
CA ASP A 134 -8.36 -55.33 -5.42
C ASP A 134 -7.86 -54.31 -6.45
N TRP A 135 -6.75 -53.65 -6.11
CA TRP A 135 -6.17 -52.47 -6.77
C TRP A 135 -5.46 -52.91 -8.05
N ASP A 136 -6.21 -53.51 -8.97
CA ASP A 136 -5.77 -53.91 -10.31
C ASP A 136 -5.81 -52.71 -11.30
N GLY A 137 -5.74 -51.48 -10.79
CA GLY A 137 -6.02 -50.27 -11.54
C GLY A 137 -4.96 -49.20 -11.35
N GLY A 138 -3.93 -49.21 -12.19
CA GLY A 138 -3.29 -47.99 -12.66
C GLY A 138 -2.18 -47.44 -11.78
N ASP A 139 -1.04 -48.10 -11.85
CA ASP A 139 0.30 -47.62 -11.53
C ASP A 139 0.73 -46.48 -12.50
N ASP A 140 -0.05 -45.40 -12.62
CA ASP A 140 0.25 -44.26 -13.51
C ASP A 140 1.21 -43.23 -12.87
N MET A 141 1.90 -43.63 -11.79
CA MET A 141 2.97 -42.85 -11.16
C MET A 141 4.35 -43.51 -11.32
N ARG A 142 4.45 -44.68 -11.98
CA ARG A 142 5.73 -45.34 -12.27
C ARG A 142 6.19 -45.08 -13.70
N ARG A 143 6.80 -43.90 -13.93
CA ARG A 143 7.99 -43.72 -14.79
C ARG A 143 8.44 -42.27 -14.84
N THR A 144 8.98 -41.78 -13.73
CA THR A 144 10.12 -40.88 -13.81
C THR A 144 11.36 -41.73 -13.53
N ASP A 145 11.91 -42.34 -14.58
CA ASP A 145 13.27 -42.86 -14.63
C ASP A 145 14.24 -41.67 -14.54
N GLY A 146 14.22 -40.99 -13.39
CA GLY A 146 15.04 -39.84 -13.06
C GLY A 146 16.41 -40.30 -12.62
N CYS A 147 17.41 -39.83 -13.35
CA CYS A 147 18.83 -40.07 -13.15
C CYS A 147 19.24 -40.06 -11.64
N PRO A 148 19.85 -41.14 -11.12
CA PRO A 148 20.29 -41.21 -9.72
C PRO A 148 21.49 -40.28 -9.53
N GLY A 149 21.23 -39.01 -9.16
CA GLY A 149 22.31 -38.05 -8.90
C GLY A 149 21.87 -36.62 -8.61
N ILE A 150 20.65 -36.22 -8.97
CA ILE A 150 20.14 -34.87 -8.68
C ILE A 150 19.35 -34.92 -7.37
N LEU A 151 19.77 -34.13 -6.39
CA LEU A 151 19.01 -33.93 -5.16
C LEU A 151 17.65 -33.28 -5.53
N PRO A 152 16.51 -33.79 -5.03
CA PRO A 152 15.21 -33.17 -5.25
C PRO A 152 15.22 -31.70 -4.82
N SER A 153 14.60 -30.81 -5.60
CA SER A 153 14.42 -29.41 -5.19
C SER A 153 13.55 -29.35 -3.93
N GLU A 154 13.83 -28.40 -3.03
CA GLU A 154 12.98 -28.12 -1.87
C GLU A 154 11.54 -27.75 -2.28
N ASP A 155 11.35 -27.29 -3.52
CA ASP A 155 10.04 -26.95 -4.09
C ASP A 155 9.18 -28.18 -4.45
N ARG A 156 9.73 -29.40 -4.33
CA ARG A 156 9.05 -30.65 -4.68
C ARG A 156 8.97 -31.60 -3.47
N PRO A 157 8.11 -31.28 -2.49
CA PRO A 157 8.02 -32.00 -1.21
C PRO A 157 7.75 -33.51 -1.38
N TRP A 158 6.96 -33.89 -2.39
CA TRP A 158 6.67 -35.30 -2.69
C TRP A 158 7.87 -36.07 -3.25
N GLU A 159 8.65 -35.45 -4.14
CA GLU A 159 9.89 -36.06 -4.66
C GLU A 159 10.92 -36.24 -3.55
N ARG A 160 10.97 -35.28 -2.61
CA ARG A 160 11.81 -35.39 -1.42
C ARG A 160 11.38 -36.57 -0.54
N LEU A 161 10.08 -36.74 -0.31
CA LEU A 161 9.55 -37.86 0.46
C LEU A 161 9.88 -39.22 -0.19
N GLU A 162 9.75 -39.32 -1.52
CA GLU A 162 10.13 -40.54 -2.26
C GLU A 162 11.63 -40.82 -2.21
N TYR A 163 12.46 -39.78 -2.33
CA TYR A 163 13.90 -39.89 -2.16
C TYR A 163 14.27 -40.39 -0.76
N ASP A 164 13.66 -39.81 0.28
CA ASP A 164 13.89 -40.21 1.66
C ASP A 164 13.42 -41.66 1.92
N ARG A 165 12.27 -42.08 1.34
CA ARG A 165 11.81 -43.48 1.36
C ARG A 165 12.87 -44.44 0.83
N ARG A 166 13.44 -44.15 -0.35
CA ARG A 166 14.45 -45.00 -1.00
C ARG A 166 15.77 -45.02 -0.24
N THR A 167 16.23 -43.86 0.20
CA THR A 167 17.54 -43.71 0.84
C THR A 167 17.58 -44.19 2.29
N GLN A 168 16.48 -44.02 3.02
CA GLN A 168 16.35 -44.46 4.41
C GLN A 168 15.73 -45.86 4.53
N MET A 169 15.37 -46.48 3.40
CA MET A 169 14.73 -47.79 3.33
C MET A 169 13.47 -47.89 4.20
N TRP A 170 12.65 -46.84 4.19
CA TRP A 170 11.40 -46.82 4.97
C TRP A 170 10.48 -47.95 4.56
N ASN A 171 9.91 -48.62 5.55
CA ASN A 171 8.83 -49.57 5.31
C ASN A 171 7.52 -48.84 4.92
N ASP A 172 6.50 -49.60 4.54
CA ASP A 172 5.24 -49.02 4.08
C ASP A 172 4.50 -48.21 5.16
N GLU A 173 4.64 -48.59 6.43
CA GLU A 173 4.05 -47.87 7.56
C GLU A 173 4.76 -46.52 7.78
N GLU A 174 6.09 -46.54 7.84
CA GLU A 174 6.92 -45.34 7.98
C GLU A 174 6.67 -44.35 6.84
N TYR A 175 6.65 -44.84 5.61
CA TYR A 175 6.36 -44.01 4.44
C TYR A 175 4.95 -43.42 4.53
N ALA A 176 3.93 -44.23 4.88
CA ALA A 176 2.57 -43.72 5.06
C ALA A 176 2.47 -42.66 6.17
N TYR A 177 3.18 -42.86 7.28
CA TYR A 177 3.25 -41.91 8.40
C TYR A 177 3.78 -40.57 7.94
N TYR A 178 4.96 -40.56 7.31
CA TYR A 178 5.55 -39.32 6.81
C TYR A 178 4.74 -38.68 5.67
N ARG A 179 4.06 -39.49 4.85
CA ARG A 179 3.13 -39.01 3.82
C ARG A 179 1.95 -38.24 4.43
N CYS A 180 1.36 -38.76 5.52
CA CYS A 180 0.29 -38.08 6.24
C CYS A 180 0.76 -36.76 6.87
N LEU A 181 1.94 -36.76 7.49
CA LEU A 181 2.53 -35.54 8.05
C LEU A 181 2.80 -34.49 6.97
N LEU A 182 3.36 -34.90 5.83
CA LEU A 182 3.62 -34.00 4.72
C LEU A 182 2.32 -33.41 4.14
N THR A 183 1.30 -34.24 3.95
CA THR A 183 -0.02 -33.78 3.48
C THR A 183 -0.57 -32.69 4.40
N THR A 184 -0.44 -32.90 5.71
CA THR A 184 -0.89 -31.95 6.74
C THR A 184 -0.14 -30.62 6.66
N GLU A 185 1.19 -30.67 6.54
CA GLU A 185 2.03 -29.49 6.37
C GLU A 185 1.67 -28.71 5.10
N LEU A 186 1.46 -29.40 3.98
CA LEU A 186 1.10 -28.77 2.71
C LEU A 186 -0.26 -28.08 2.76
N VAL A 187 -1.26 -28.69 3.41
CA VAL A 187 -2.58 -28.06 3.61
C VAL A 187 -2.47 -26.82 4.50
N ALA A 188 -1.74 -26.92 5.62
CA ALA A 188 -1.51 -25.79 6.52
C ALA A 188 -0.78 -24.63 5.81
N LYS A 189 0.22 -24.95 4.98
CA LYS A 189 0.95 -23.99 4.16
C LYS A 189 0.03 -23.35 3.13
N ALA A 190 -0.74 -24.14 2.37
CA ALA A 190 -1.67 -23.62 1.36
C ALA A 190 -2.68 -22.63 1.95
N ARG A 191 -3.29 -22.96 3.10
CA ARG A 191 -4.20 -22.04 3.82
C ARG A 191 -3.48 -20.75 4.26
N SER A 192 -2.25 -20.88 4.73
CA SER A 192 -1.44 -19.72 5.14
C SER A 192 -1.07 -18.82 3.96
N ASP A 193 -0.73 -19.41 2.82
CA ASP A 193 -0.42 -18.71 1.56
C ASP A 193 -1.66 -17.99 1.01
N LEU A 194 -2.85 -18.59 1.08
CA LEU A 194 -4.11 -17.93 0.69
C LEU A 194 -4.39 -16.67 1.54
N GLU A 195 -4.24 -16.77 2.86
CA GLU A 195 -4.39 -15.61 3.74
C GLU A 195 -3.32 -14.53 3.48
N ASP A 196 -2.10 -14.93 3.15
CA ASP A 196 -1.05 -13.99 2.74
C ASP A 196 -1.46 -13.22 1.49
N GLN A 197 -1.92 -13.93 0.45
CA GLN A 197 -2.36 -13.38 -0.83
C GLN A 197 -3.49 -12.36 -0.66
N ILE A 198 -4.42 -12.57 0.28
CA ILE A 198 -5.45 -11.59 0.61
C ILE A 198 -4.81 -10.28 1.12
N GLY A 199 -3.83 -10.38 2.01
CA GLY A 199 -3.09 -9.22 2.49
C GLY A 199 -2.26 -8.55 1.40
N ASP A 200 -1.67 -9.32 0.49
CA ASP A 200 -0.91 -8.81 -0.65
C ASP A 200 -1.81 -8.07 -1.64
N ARG A 201 -3.02 -8.58 -1.92
CA ARG A 201 -4.05 -7.88 -2.71
C ARG A 201 -4.46 -6.56 -2.06
N GLN A 202 -4.68 -6.55 -0.75
CA GLN A 202 -5.00 -5.31 -0.02
C GLN A 202 -3.85 -4.31 -0.07
N HIS A 203 -2.61 -4.77 0.07
CA HIS A 203 -1.42 -3.95 -0.02
C HIS A 203 -1.29 -3.32 -1.41
N GLU A 204 -1.46 -4.13 -2.45
CA GLU A 204 -1.44 -3.68 -3.84
C GLU A 204 -2.54 -2.67 -4.14
N GLN A 205 -3.78 -2.91 -3.65
CA GLN A 205 -4.88 -1.95 -3.81
C GLN A 205 -4.54 -0.59 -3.19
N VAL A 206 -3.98 -0.56 -1.97
CA VAL A 206 -3.59 0.71 -1.31
C VAL A 206 -2.52 1.45 -2.12
N ARG A 207 -1.59 0.71 -2.75
CA ARG A 207 -0.58 1.31 -3.62
C ARG A 207 -1.20 1.87 -4.89
N GLN A 208 -2.08 1.11 -5.53
CA GLN A 208 -2.81 1.53 -6.73
C GLN A 208 -3.65 2.78 -6.47
N ASP A 209 -4.35 2.84 -5.32
CA ASP A 209 -5.12 4.01 -4.92
C ASP A 209 -4.22 5.25 -4.77
N LEU A 210 -3.04 5.10 -4.15
CA LEU A 210 -2.10 6.20 -3.99
C LEU A 210 -1.48 6.62 -5.33
N ASP A 211 -1.15 5.67 -6.20
CA ASP A 211 -0.64 5.95 -7.55
C ASP A 211 -1.71 6.61 -8.43
N ALA A 212 -2.98 6.23 -8.28
CA ALA A 212 -4.11 6.89 -8.94
C ALA A 212 -4.27 8.33 -8.44
N ASP A 213 -4.20 8.58 -7.12
CA ASP A 213 -4.19 9.94 -6.57
C ASP A 213 -3.02 10.77 -7.12
N ARG A 214 -1.83 10.17 -7.24
CA ARG A 214 -0.66 10.82 -7.82
C ARG A 214 -0.86 11.17 -9.29
N GLN A 215 -1.38 10.24 -10.10
CA GLN A 215 -1.68 10.48 -11.51
C GLN A 215 -2.75 11.56 -11.67
N ALA A 216 -3.79 11.55 -10.85
CA ALA A 216 -4.82 12.59 -10.83
C ALA A 216 -4.25 13.97 -10.48
N LEU A 217 -3.29 14.03 -9.56
CA LEU A 217 -2.56 15.25 -9.22
C LEU A 217 -1.67 15.73 -10.39
N GLU A 218 -0.95 14.83 -11.07
CA GLU A 218 -0.10 15.15 -12.21
C GLU A 218 -0.91 15.58 -13.45
N ALA A 219 -2.09 14.99 -13.65
CA ALA A 219 -3.02 15.32 -14.73
C ALA A 219 -3.97 16.48 -14.40
N SER A 220 -3.89 17.05 -13.20
CA SER A 220 -4.78 18.12 -12.77
C SER A 220 -4.63 19.35 -13.69
N PRO A 221 -5.74 19.91 -14.21
CA PRO A 221 -5.70 21.13 -15.02
C PRO A 221 -5.49 22.39 -14.18
N LEU A 222 -5.47 22.25 -12.85
CA LEU A 222 -5.28 23.36 -11.92
C LEU A 222 -3.84 23.86 -11.98
N ASP A 223 -3.66 25.17 -11.84
CA ASP A 223 -2.32 25.74 -11.68
C ASP A 223 -1.67 25.12 -10.43
N ARG A 224 -0.40 24.72 -10.55
CA ARG A 224 0.41 24.21 -9.43
C ARG A 224 0.51 25.22 -8.31
N ASN A 225 0.45 26.51 -8.66
CA ASN A 225 0.36 27.61 -7.72
C ASN A 225 -1.12 27.96 -7.49
N SER A 226 -1.99 27.02 -7.18
CA SER A 226 -3.38 27.33 -6.80
C SER A 226 -3.74 26.67 -5.48
N VAL A 227 -4.65 27.28 -4.73
CA VAL A 227 -5.12 26.76 -3.44
C VAL A 227 -5.76 25.40 -3.62
N ALA A 228 -6.55 25.25 -4.67
CA ALA A 228 -7.20 24.01 -5.02
C ALA A 228 -6.17 22.89 -5.27
N TYR A 229 -5.13 23.17 -6.05
CA TYR A 229 -4.04 22.20 -6.28
C TYR A 229 -3.30 21.87 -4.98
N GLU A 230 -2.95 22.88 -4.18
CA GLU A 230 -2.26 22.68 -2.91
C GLU A 230 -3.07 21.83 -1.93
N ARG A 231 -4.40 21.98 -1.88
CA ARG A 231 -5.28 21.15 -1.05
C ARG A 231 -5.25 19.68 -1.48
N ILE A 232 -5.26 19.42 -2.78
CA ILE A 232 -5.17 18.05 -3.33
C ILE A 232 -3.79 17.47 -3.03
N LEU A 233 -2.71 18.23 -3.28
CA LEU A 233 -1.34 17.83 -2.97
C LEU A 233 -1.15 17.53 -1.48
N ASP A 234 -1.69 18.37 -0.60
CA ASP A 234 -1.62 18.19 0.86
C ASP A 234 -2.40 16.95 1.32
N ALA A 235 -3.58 16.67 0.73
CA ALA A 235 -4.31 15.42 0.98
C ALA A 235 -3.51 14.18 0.51
N PHE A 236 -2.93 14.23 -0.69
CA PHE A 236 -2.03 13.18 -1.19
C PHE A 236 -0.84 12.95 -0.26
N ASN A 237 -0.17 14.02 0.17
CA ASN A 237 0.99 13.94 1.08
C ASN A 237 0.62 13.29 2.41
N ARG A 238 -0.56 13.60 2.99
CA ARG A 238 -1.04 12.93 4.21
C ARG A 238 -1.24 11.43 4.02
N LYS A 239 -1.84 11.01 2.90
CA LYS A 239 -1.99 9.58 2.56
C LYS A 239 -0.62 8.91 2.36
N SER A 240 0.29 9.55 1.62
CA SER A 240 1.65 9.07 1.40
C SER A 240 2.43 8.93 2.72
N ASP A 241 2.30 9.89 3.63
CA ASP A 241 2.98 9.86 4.92
C ASP A 241 2.40 8.79 5.86
N ARG A 242 1.10 8.53 5.80
CA ARG A 242 0.47 7.38 6.48
C ARG A 242 1.08 6.07 5.97
N LEU A 243 1.19 5.90 4.65
CA LEU A 243 1.77 4.70 4.05
C LEU A 243 3.24 4.51 4.46
N LYS A 244 4.07 5.56 4.36
CA LYS A 244 5.48 5.52 4.81
C LYS A 244 5.63 5.15 6.28
N LYS A 245 4.69 5.57 7.15
CA LYS A 245 4.70 5.17 8.57
C LYS A 245 4.43 3.67 8.71
N LEU A 246 3.48 3.13 7.96
CA LEU A 246 3.15 1.70 8.00
C LEU A 246 4.32 0.83 7.49
N GLU A 247 4.96 1.25 6.40
CA GLU A 247 6.17 0.61 5.83
C GLU A 247 7.36 0.64 6.80
N ARG A 248 7.46 1.68 7.65
CA ARG A 248 8.45 1.75 8.73
C ARG A 248 8.10 0.88 9.95
N GLY A 249 7.00 0.14 9.90
CA GLY A 249 6.53 -0.72 10.97
C GLY A 249 5.82 0.01 12.11
N VAL A 250 5.37 1.25 11.90
CA VAL A 250 4.49 1.91 12.89
C VAL A 250 3.18 1.13 13.00
N HIS A 251 2.73 0.89 14.23
CA HIS A 251 1.49 0.16 14.48
C HIS A 251 0.29 0.78 13.74
N LYS A 252 -0.53 -0.06 13.09
CA LYS A 252 -1.65 0.34 12.22
C LYS A 252 -2.56 1.39 12.86
N LYS A 253 -3.04 1.13 14.09
CA LYS A 253 -3.89 2.06 14.83
C LYS A 253 -3.24 3.44 15.03
N ARG A 254 -1.97 3.48 15.43
CA ARG A 254 -1.24 4.74 15.66
C ARG A 254 -1.02 5.53 14.36
N ALA A 255 -0.73 4.84 13.26
CA ALA A 255 -0.61 5.48 11.95
C ALA A 255 -1.95 6.04 11.47
N GLN A 256 -3.05 5.31 11.72
CA GLN A 256 -4.42 5.74 11.42
C GLN A 256 -4.84 6.96 12.24
N ASP A 257 -4.68 6.92 13.56
CA ASP A 257 -5.03 8.03 14.46
C ASP A 257 -4.28 9.32 14.06
N ALA A 258 -2.99 9.19 13.74
CA ALA A 258 -2.17 10.32 13.28
C ALA A 258 -2.65 10.90 11.94
N TYR A 259 -3.10 10.03 11.02
CA TYR A 259 -3.67 10.44 9.75
C TYR A 259 -5.02 11.15 9.94
N GLU A 260 -5.92 10.59 10.74
CA GLU A 260 -7.23 11.17 11.04
C GLU A 260 -7.10 12.54 11.72
N HIS A 261 -6.19 12.67 12.68
CA HIS A 261 -5.89 13.95 13.32
C HIS A 261 -5.38 14.98 12.30
N SER A 262 -4.50 14.57 11.39
CA SER A 262 -3.98 15.43 10.32
C SER A 262 -5.08 15.85 9.35
N GLU A 263 -5.96 14.93 8.95
CA GLU A 263 -7.14 15.19 8.12
C GLU A 263 -8.12 16.17 8.77
N GLN A 264 -8.45 15.98 10.06
CA GLN A 264 -9.32 16.91 10.79
C GLN A 264 -8.71 18.30 10.90
N THR A 265 -7.41 18.39 11.14
CA THR A 265 -6.68 19.66 11.22
C THR A 265 -6.70 20.38 9.87
N ALA A 266 -6.45 19.65 8.78
CA ALA A 266 -6.51 20.20 7.43
C ALA A 266 -7.92 20.65 7.04
N LYS A 267 -8.97 19.88 7.41
CA LYS A 267 -10.37 20.26 7.20
C LYS A 267 -10.73 21.55 7.93
N LYS A 268 -10.33 21.69 9.20
CA LYS A 268 -10.55 22.94 9.97
C LYS A 268 -9.83 24.13 9.33
N ARG A 269 -8.56 23.94 8.93
CA ARG A 269 -7.78 24.99 8.25
C ARG A 269 -8.42 25.41 6.91
N ASN A 270 -8.84 24.44 6.10
CA ASN A 270 -9.47 24.71 4.81
C ASN A 270 -10.83 25.38 4.98
N ALA A 271 -11.65 24.95 5.95
CA ALA A 271 -12.93 25.59 6.26
C ALA A 271 -12.76 27.04 6.72
N ALA A 272 -11.76 27.30 7.58
CA ALA A 272 -11.44 28.67 8.01
C ALA A 272 -10.99 29.54 6.82
N ALA A 273 -10.17 29.00 5.91
CA ALA A 273 -9.75 29.68 4.70
C ALA A 273 -10.93 29.95 3.74
N ASP A 274 -11.84 28.99 3.57
CA ASP A 274 -13.05 29.15 2.74
C ASP A 274 -14.00 30.19 3.33
N GLU A 275 -14.17 30.19 4.65
CA GLU A 275 -14.96 31.21 5.35
C GLU A 275 -14.36 32.61 5.15
N LEU A 276 -13.04 32.75 5.29
CA LEU A 276 -12.32 34.00 5.06
C LEU A 276 -12.44 34.47 3.61
N LEU A 277 -12.38 33.55 2.65
CA LEU A 277 -12.59 33.84 1.23
C LEU A 277 -14.02 34.33 0.97
N GLN A 278 -15.04 33.69 1.54
CA GLN A 278 -16.44 34.05 1.31
C GLN A 278 -16.85 35.36 1.98
N ARG A 279 -16.57 35.51 3.29
CA ARG A 279 -17.05 36.67 4.06
C ARG A 279 -16.14 37.89 3.94
N GLY A 280 -14.87 37.68 3.55
CA GLY A 280 -13.83 38.69 3.59
C GLY A 280 -13.25 38.95 4.99
N PRO A 281 -12.14 39.69 5.09
CA PRO A 281 -11.48 39.97 6.35
C PRO A 281 -12.26 40.99 7.18
N LYS A 282 -12.33 40.75 8.50
CA LYS A 282 -12.94 41.64 9.51
C LYS A 282 -11.90 42.27 10.43
N THR A 283 -10.74 41.65 10.58
CA THR A 283 -9.64 42.13 11.42
C THR A 283 -8.39 42.40 10.57
N GLU A 284 -7.46 43.20 11.09
CA GLU A 284 -6.18 43.44 10.40
C GLU A 284 -5.37 42.14 10.25
N ALA A 285 -5.46 41.22 11.20
CA ALA A 285 -4.80 39.92 11.13
C ALA A 285 -5.35 39.07 9.98
N GLU A 286 -6.68 38.99 9.83
CA GLU A 286 -7.34 38.30 8.71
C GLU A 286 -7.02 38.97 7.37
N MET A 287 -6.93 40.31 7.34
CA MET A 287 -6.51 41.04 6.15
C MET A 287 -5.07 40.68 5.76
N MET A 288 -4.17 40.58 6.74
CA MET A 288 -2.78 40.18 6.52
C MET A 288 -2.68 38.74 6.01
N GLU A 289 -3.45 37.82 6.59
CA GLU A 289 -3.54 36.42 6.11
C GLU A 289 -3.99 36.37 4.65
N LYS A 290 -4.98 37.20 4.29
CA LYS A 290 -5.47 37.28 2.91
C LYS A 290 -4.49 37.93 1.94
N LEU A 291 -3.75 38.94 2.39
CA LEU A 291 -2.67 39.54 1.62
C LEU A 291 -1.55 38.52 1.34
N MET A 292 -1.18 37.71 2.33
CA MET A 292 -0.24 36.60 2.16
C MET A 292 -0.75 35.58 1.15
N HIS A 293 -2.04 35.25 1.21
CA HIS A 293 -2.71 34.37 0.27
C HIS A 293 -2.63 34.92 -1.16
N TRP A 294 -3.09 36.14 -1.41
CA TRP A 294 -3.04 36.78 -2.73
C TRP A 294 -1.61 36.90 -3.27
N GLN A 295 -0.66 37.23 -2.40
CA GLN A 295 0.76 37.34 -2.73
C GLN A 295 1.36 36.02 -3.21
N ARG A 296 1.02 34.92 -2.52
CA ARG A 296 1.43 33.56 -2.90
C ARG A 296 0.97 33.21 -4.32
N TYR A 297 -0.14 33.80 -4.76
CA TYR A 297 -0.76 33.58 -6.06
C TYR A 297 -0.52 34.70 -7.07
N GLY A 298 0.51 35.52 -6.84
CA GLY A 298 1.04 36.44 -7.84
C GLY A 298 0.14 37.64 -8.16
N LEU A 299 -0.72 38.04 -7.23
CA LEU A 299 -1.34 39.37 -7.30
C LEU A 299 -0.27 40.44 -7.11
N THR A 300 -0.43 41.53 -7.85
CA THR A 300 0.47 42.68 -7.85
C THR A 300 0.20 43.58 -6.65
N LEU A 301 1.17 44.43 -6.34
CA LEU A 301 1.09 45.32 -5.19
C LEU A 301 -0.08 46.32 -5.30
N ASP A 302 -0.39 46.80 -6.50
CA ASP A 302 -1.52 47.70 -6.77
C ASP A 302 -2.86 46.97 -6.64
N GLU A 303 -2.94 45.71 -7.07
CA GLU A 303 -4.12 44.86 -6.86
C GLU A 303 -4.36 44.62 -5.37
N HIS A 304 -3.32 44.34 -4.60
CA HIS A 304 -3.42 44.23 -3.14
C HIS A 304 -3.94 45.52 -2.51
N ASP A 305 -3.42 46.69 -2.89
CA ASP A 305 -3.84 47.96 -2.31
C ASP A 305 -5.29 48.28 -2.68
N HIS A 306 -5.70 47.96 -3.91
CA HIS A 306 -7.09 48.10 -4.34
C HIS A 306 -8.03 47.19 -3.55
N LEU A 307 -7.69 45.91 -3.40
CA LEU A 307 -8.49 44.96 -2.62
C LEU A 307 -8.49 45.27 -1.12
N THR A 308 -7.40 45.80 -0.56
CA THR A 308 -7.37 46.25 0.85
C THR A 308 -8.38 47.37 1.09
N ARG A 309 -8.44 48.34 0.17
CA ARG A 309 -9.41 49.44 0.23
C ARG A 309 -10.86 48.95 0.02
N LEU A 310 -11.08 47.91 -0.79
CA LEU A 310 -12.41 47.28 -0.97
C LEU A 310 -13.02 46.82 0.36
N TYR A 311 -12.17 46.38 1.31
CA TYR A 311 -12.56 45.97 2.65
C TYR A 311 -12.43 47.07 3.71
N ARG A 312 -12.20 48.33 3.29
CA ARG A 312 -12.06 49.51 4.16
C ARG A 312 -10.86 49.48 5.10
N PHE A 313 -9.84 48.67 4.81
CA PHE A 313 -8.57 48.70 5.52
C PHE A 313 -7.63 49.73 4.89
N LYS A 314 -6.69 50.24 5.69
CA LYS A 314 -5.57 51.04 5.18
C LYS A 314 -4.55 50.09 4.55
N PRO A 315 -4.09 50.33 3.30
CA PRO A 315 -3.01 49.55 2.72
C PRO A 315 -1.80 49.52 3.66
N PRO A 316 -1.19 48.35 3.90
CA PRO A 316 -0.04 48.25 4.78
C PRO A 316 1.10 49.12 4.22
N GLN A 317 1.77 49.87 5.09
CA GLN A 317 2.95 50.62 4.70
C GLN A 317 4.06 49.64 4.35
N ARG A 318 4.40 49.55 3.05
CA ARG A 318 5.50 48.71 2.59
C ARG A 318 6.81 49.49 2.77
N PRO A 319 7.75 49.02 3.62
CA PRO A 319 9.00 49.73 3.81
C PRO A 319 9.76 49.80 2.47
N THR A 320 10.35 50.95 2.19
CA THR A 320 11.20 51.18 1.01
C THR A 320 12.57 50.52 1.12
N TYR A 321 12.95 50.04 2.30
CA TYR A 321 14.26 49.43 2.54
C TYR A 321 14.24 47.91 2.34
N SER A 322 15.36 47.36 1.87
CA SER A 322 15.57 45.92 1.72
C SER A 322 15.61 45.24 3.10
N ALA A 323 14.65 44.37 3.39
CA ALA A 323 14.77 43.46 4.53
C ALA A 323 16.06 42.63 4.40
N SER A 324 16.83 42.54 5.49
CA SER A 324 18.05 41.73 5.53
C SER A 324 17.72 40.27 5.22
N PRO A 325 18.41 39.62 4.27
CA PRO A 325 18.15 38.22 3.89
C PRO A 325 18.22 37.22 5.06
N HIS A 326 18.89 37.58 6.15
CA HIS A 326 19.17 36.70 7.28
C HIS A 326 18.15 36.74 8.42
N LYS A 327 17.20 37.69 8.41
CA LYS A 327 16.07 37.73 9.38
C LYS A 327 14.81 37.02 8.87
N TYR A 328 14.93 36.30 7.76
CA TYR A 328 13.82 35.81 6.96
C TYR A 328 13.20 34.53 7.56
N ASN A 329 11.89 34.54 7.79
CA ASN A 329 11.14 33.35 8.18
C ASN A 329 10.13 32.90 7.12
N GLY A 330 10.30 33.17 5.82
CA GLY A 330 9.41 32.60 4.78
C GLY A 330 7.95 33.09 4.78
N TYR A 331 7.49 33.75 5.84
CA TYR A 331 6.09 34.07 6.11
C TYR A 331 5.86 35.56 6.37
N ASP A 332 6.85 36.43 6.15
CA ASP A 332 6.66 37.88 6.28
C ASP A 332 6.16 38.48 4.96
N TYR A 333 4.94 39.02 4.96
CA TYR A 333 4.31 39.67 3.81
C TYR A 333 5.21 40.72 3.14
N LEU A 334 5.93 41.49 3.94
CA LEU A 334 6.81 42.55 3.44
C LEU A 334 8.00 41.99 2.67
N SER A 335 8.45 40.79 3.02
CA SER A 335 9.55 40.12 2.34
C SER A 335 9.13 39.54 0.98
N LEU A 336 7.90 39.04 0.87
CA LEU A 336 7.32 38.53 -0.38
C LEU A 336 7.01 39.66 -1.39
N CYS A 337 6.67 40.84 -0.90
CA CYS A 337 6.41 42.02 -1.73
C CYS A 337 7.61 42.46 -2.59
N LYS A 338 8.86 42.07 -2.25
CA LYS A 338 10.09 42.54 -2.93
C LYS A 338 10.14 42.18 -4.42
N TRP A 339 9.62 41.01 -4.78
CA TRP A 339 9.68 40.49 -6.15
C TRP A 339 8.38 40.66 -6.92
N THR A 340 7.40 41.31 -6.29
CA THR A 340 6.07 41.44 -6.82
C THR A 340 6.02 42.68 -7.70
N PRO A 341 5.64 42.54 -8.97
CA PRO A 341 5.46 43.70 -9.83
C PRO A 341 4.50 44.70 -9.17
N ARG A 342 4.79 46.00 -9.29
CA ARG A 342 3.90 47.03 -8.77
C ARG A 342 2.53 46.95 -9.43
N ALA A 343 2.55 46.89 -10.76
CA ALA A 343 1.37 46.79 -11.60
C ALA A 343 1.57 45.71 -12.66
N ARG A 344 0.46 45.13 -13.12
CA ARG A 344 0.41 44.31 -14.34
C ARG A 344 0.14 45.22 -15.55
N PRO A 345 0.71 44.95 -16.73
CA PRO A 345 0.22 45.59 -17.96
C PRO A 345 -1.28 45.34 -18.11
N ARG A 346 -2.02 46.30 -18.67
CA ARG A 346 -3.47 46.17 -18.85
C ARG A 346 -3.75 44.95 -19.74
N PRO A 347 -4.36 43.89 -19.21
CA PRO A 347 -4.61 42.67 -19.98
C PRO A 347 -5.64 42.95 -21.08
N LEU A 348 -5.64 42.18 -22.16
CA LEU A 348 -6.74 42.18 -23.13
C LEU A 348 -8.02 41.62 -22.50
N ARG A 349 -9.19 41.85 -23.10
CA ARG A 349 -10.47 41.34 -22.54
C ARG A 349 -10.47 39.82 -22.35
N ALA A 350 -10.04 39.07 -23.37
CA ALA A 350 -9.96 37.62 -23.31
C ALA A 350 -8.97 37.13 -22.24
N GLU A 351 -7.84 37.84 -22.07
CA GLU A 351 -6.87 37.55 -21.01
C GLU A 351 -7.46 37.84 -19.63
N MET A 352 -8.22 38.93 -19.49
CA MET A 352 -8.90 39.27 -18.24
C MET A 352 -9.96 38.24 -17.86
N ASP A 353 -10.75 37.78 -18.83
CA ASP A 353 -11.76 36.73 -18.60
C ASP A 353 -11.07 35.40 -18.22
N SER A 354 -9.93 35.07 -18.84
CA SER A 354 -9.08 33.93 -18.45
C SER A 354 -8.51 34.07 -17.03
N LEU A 355 -8.04 35.26 -16.65
CA LEU A 355 -7.55 35.55 -15.30
C LEU A 355 -8.65 35.47 -14.25
N ALA A 356 -9.82 36.02 -14.54
CA ALA A 356 -10.98 35.93 -13.66
C ALA A 356 -11.40 34.47 -13.45
N ALA A 357 -11.42 33.67 -14.52
CA ALA A 357 -11.68 32.24 -14.44
C ALA A 357 -10.62 31.51 -13.60
N ALA A 358 -9.33 31.80 -13.82
CA ALA A 358 -8.22 31.21 -13.06
C ALA A 358 -8.27 31.58 -11.57
N TRP A 359 -8.55 32.84 -11.22
CA TRP A 359 -8.68 33.28 -9.84
C TRP A 359 -9.85 32.61 -9.11
N GLY A 360 -11.00 32.47 -9.79
CA GLY A 360 -12.17 31.78 -9.25
C GLY A 360 -11.92 30.29 -9.08
N ALA A 361 -11.46 29.61 -10.13
CA ALA A 361 -11.19 28.18 -10.12
C ALA A 361 -10.08 27.79 -9.13
N GLY A 362 -9.05 28.63 -8.99
CA GLY A 362 -7.96 28.44 -8.05
C GLY A 362 -8.30 28.78 -6.59
N LEU A 363 -9.53 29.25 -6.31
CA LEU A 363 -9.97 29.75 -5.00
C LEU A 363 -9.05 30.88 -4.46
N ILE A 364 -8.51 31.69 -5.37
CA ILE A 364 -7.59 32.79 -5.03
C ILE A 364 -8.41 34.00 -4.56
N LEU A 365 -9.48 34.32 -5.29
CA LEU A 365 -10.35 35.47 -5.07
C LEU A 365 -11.82 35.05 -5.05
N ASN A 366 -12.64 35.72 -4.25
CA ASN A 366 -14.10 35.58 -4.38
C ASN A 366 -14.66 36.44 -5.53
N GLU A 367 -15.92 36.22 -5.89
CA GLU A 367 -16.58 36.96 -6.99
C GLU A 367 -16.62 38.49 -6.78
N ARG A 368 -16.64 38.96 -5.54
CA ARG A 368 -16.64 40.39 -5.23
C ARG A 368 -15.27 41.01 -5.52
N GLU A 369 -14.20 40.33 -5.15
CA GLU A 369 -12.82 40.72 -5.44
C GLU A 369 -12.52 40.65 -6.94
N ILE A 370 -12.94 39.57 -7.61
CA ILE A 370 -12.77 39.43 -9.05
C ILE A 370 -13.43 40.60 -9.78
N ARG A 371 -14.68 40.95 -9.41
CA ARG A 371 -15.37 42.12 -9.99
C ARG A 371 -14.65 43.43 -9.71
N ALA A 372 -14.10 43.62 -8.50
CA ALA A 372 -13.33 44.80 -8.15
C ALA A 372 -12.06 44.93 -9.01
N LEU A 373 -11.31 43.84 -9.19
CA LEU A 373 -10.14 43.83 -10.06
C LEU A 373 -10.50 44.02 -11.54
N CYS A 374 -11.57 43.41 -12.03
CA CYS A 374 -12.06 43.71 -13.39
C CYS A 374 -12.37 45.20 -13.55
N SER A 375 -13.01 45.83 -12.56
CA SER A 375 -13.26 47.27 -12.58
C SER A 375 -11.97 48.10 -12.55
N LEU A 376 -10.95 47.69 -11.78
CA LEU A 376 -9.64 48.35 -11.72
C LEU A 376 -8.98 48.45 -13.11
N TYR A 377 -9.12 47.40 -13.93
CA TYR A 377 -8.59 47.37 -15.31
C TYR A 377 -9.56 47.97 -16.36
N GLY A 378 -10.70 48.51 -15.93
CA GLY A 378 -11.70 49.14 -16.81
C GLY A 378 -12.66 48.16 -17.51
N TYR A 379 -12.87 46.98 -16.94
CA TYR A 379 -13.74 45.91 -17.46
C TYR A 379 -15.06 45.75 -16.71
N SER A 380 -15.64 46.84 -16.21
CA SER A 380 -16.87 46.83 -15.41
C SER A 380 -18.05 46.14 -16.12
N SER A 381 -18.75 45.27 -15.39
CA SER A 381 -19.81 44.36 -15.88
C SER A 381 -21.10 45.03 -16.42
N ARG A 382 -21.06 46.30 -16.83
CA ARG A 382 -22.24 47.09 -17.22
C ARG A 382 -22.35 47.46 -18.70
N SER A 383 -21.54 46.89 -19.59
CA SER A 383 -21.88 46.90 -21.02
C SER A 383 -22.70 45.66 -21.39
N THR A 384 -23.92 45.58 -20.85
CA THR A 384 -25.06 44.95 -21.53
C THR A 384 -25.64 45.90 -22.58
N VAL A 385 -24.77 46.65 -23.27
CA VAL A 385 -25.15 47.45 -24.43
C VAL A 385 -24.67 46.66 -25.63
N GLN A 386 -25.61 45.87 -26.16
CA GLN A 386 -25.75 45.70 -27.60
C GLN A 386 -25.62 47.09 -28.22
N ASP A 387 -24.59 47.30 -29.04
CA ASP A 387 -24.45 48.35 -30.06
C ASP A 387 -22.99 48.79 -30.16
N THR A 388 -22.26 48.05 -30.96
CA THR A 388 -21.41 48.69 -31.95
C THR A 388 -21.23 47.69 -33.07
N GLU A 389 -21.93 47.96 -34.18
CA GLU A 389 -21.53 47.46 -35.47
C GLU A 389 -20.00 47.57 -35.62
N PRO A 390 -19.34 46.57 -36.22
CA PRO A 390 -17.93 46.66 -36.53
C PRO A 390 -17.70 47.91 -37.40
N PRO A 391 -16.73 48.78 -37.10
CA PRO A 391 -16.38 49.86 -38.00
C PRO A 391 -16.06 49.24 -39.36
N THR A 392 -16.78 49.71 -40.37
CA THR A 392 -16.64 49.30 -41.76
C THR A 392 -15.17 49.44 -42.14
N SER A 393 -14.56 48.31 -42.47
CA SER A 393 -13.17 48.23 -42.91
C SER A 393 -12.92 49.22 -44.05
N PRO A 394 -11.91 50.12 -43.96
CA PRO A 394 -11.51 50.90 -45.11
C PRO A 394 -11.04 49.94 -46.21
N LYS A 395 -11.69 50.05 -47.37
CA LYS A 395 -11.39 49.30 -48.59
C LYS A 395 -9.89 49.36 -48.89
N SER A 396 -9.17 48.29 -48.57
CA SER A 396 -7.78 48.11 -48.96
C SER A 396 -7.70 47.79 -50.46
N PRO A 397 -6.95 48.56 -51.27
CA PRO A 397 -6.70 48.23 -52.65
C PRO A 397 -5.72 47.05 -52.73
N ARG A 398 -6.33 45.87 -52.86
CA ARG A 398 -5.70 44.63 -53.34
C ARG A 398 -5.13 44.87 -54.75
N LYS A 399 -3.84 45.15 -54.86
CA LYS A 399 -2.96 44.84 -56.00
C LYS A 399 -1.52 45.18 -55.63
N GLN A 400 -0.59 44.27 -55.97
CA GLN A 400 0.87 44.37 -55.82
C GLN A 400 1.49 43.80 -54.53
N LEU A 401 1.48 42.47 -54.36
CA LEU A 401 2.52 41.76 -53.59
C LEU A 401 2.62 40.26 -53.90
N THR A 402 2.49 39.91 -55.18
CA THR A 402 2.77 38.56 -55.72
C THR A 402 4.02 38.53 -56.62
N ARG A 403 5.05 39.31 -56.29
CA ARG A 403 6.30 39.36 -57.10
C ARG A 403 7.62 39.35 -56.30
N LEU A 404 7.61 38.83 -55.07
CA LEU A 404 8.82 38.76 -54.22
C LEU A 404 9.00 37.43 -53.46
N LYS A 405 8.45 36.33 -53.99
CA LYS A 405 8.64 34.96 -53.44
C LYS A 405 9.27 33.95 -54.42
N GLN A 406 9.95 34.41 -55.48
CA GLN A 406 10.56 33.53 -56.49
C GLN A 406 12.06 33.77 -56.76
N LYS A 407 12.81 34.29 -55.78
CA LYS A 407 14.25 34.59 -55.96
C LYS A 407 15.19 34.20 -54.81
N LEU A 408 14.84 33.18 -54.01
CA LEU A 408 15.72 32.69 -52.93
C LEU A 408 15.76 31.16 -52.80
N THR A 409 15.62 30.47 -53.94
CA THR A 409 15.97 29.05 -54.08
C THR A 409 16.81 28.88 -55.34
N ARG A 410 18.12 29.09 -55.22
CA ARG A 410 19.19 28.47 -56.03
C ARG A 410 20.55 29.06 -55.61
N HIS A 411 21.54 28.18 -55.49
CA HIS A 411 22.90 28.35 -54.93
C HIS A 411 22.94 28.22 -53.40
N SER A 412 23.66 27.29 -52.77
CA SER A 412 24.90 26.62 -53.19
C SER A 412 25.08 25.30 -52.41
N ASN A 413 25.42 24.23 -53.12
CA ASN A 413 26.05 23.02 -52.60
C ASN A 413 27.55 23.07 -52.95
N HIS A 414 28.41 22.72 -51.98
CA HIS A 414 29.76 22.12 -52.03
C HIS A 414 30.79 22.82 -51.11
N ILE A 415 31.14 22.21 -49.95
CA ILE A 415 32.33 21.34 -49.63
C ILE A 415 33.54 22.20 -49.14
N PRO A 416 34.46 21.78 -48.22
CA PRO A 416 34.74 20.43 -47.69
C PRO A 416 34.89 20.24 -46.16
N SER A 417 34.72 18.98 -45.77
CA SER A 417 35.55 18.16 -44.86
C SER A 417 36.72 18.83 -44.11
N THR A 418 36.69 18.76 -42.79
CA THR A 418 37.89 18.63 -41.94
C THR A 418 37.67 17.65 -40.79
N GLN A 419 38.78 16.98 -40.47
CA GLN A 419 39.01 15.80 -39.67
C GLN A 419 38.71 15.93 -38.16
N SER A 420 38.16 14.83 -37.63
CA SER A 420 38.48 14.15 -36.36
C SER A 420 39.17 14.94 -35.24
N TYR A 421 38.52 15.01 -34.07
CA TYR A 421 39.16 14.67 -32.80
C TYR A 421 38.21 13.86 -31.93
N SER A 422 38.61 12.60 -31.72
CA SER A 422 38.16 11.72 -30.66
C SER A 422 38.51 12.33 -29.31
N THR A 423 37.54 12.36 -28.39
CA THR A 423 37.81 12.45 -26.95
C THR A 423 37.01 11.37 -26.25
N ASP A 424 37.63 10.19 -26.18
CA ASP A 424 37.40 9.21 -25.12
C ASP A 424 37.76 9.85 -23.77
N GLY A 425 36.86 9.71 -22.79
CA GLY A 425 37.10 10.10 -21.41
C GLY A 425 36.04 9.50 -20.48
N PRO A 426 36.42 8.86 -19.36
CA PRO A 426 35.73 7.66 -18.87
C PRO A 426 34.63 7.97 -17.83
N ARG A 427 33.47 7.34 -18.00
CA ARG A 427 32.47 7.23 -16.92
C ARG A 427 32.93 6.19 -15.89
N ARG A 428 33.49 6.69 -14.79
CA ARG A 428 33.69 5.92 -13.56
C ARG A 428 32.34 5.61 -12.89
N ALA A 429 32.19 4.32 -12.60
CA ALA A 429 31.62 3.72 -11.39
C ALA A 429 30.16 4.04 -11.01
N ARG A 430 29.30 3.00 -11.13
CA ARG A 430 28.88 2.21 -9.96
C ARG A 430 28.11 0.96 -10.42
N THR A 431 28.85 -0.13 -10.56
CA THR A 431 28.34 -1.48 -10.34
C THR A 431 28.20 -1.68 -8.83
N PHE A 432 26.99 -1.90 -8.35
CA PHE A 432 26.71 -2.58 -7.07
C PHE A 432 25.30 -3.18 -7.14
N PHE A 433 25.19 -4.35 -7.74
CA PHE A 433 24.13 -5.31 -7.43
C PHE A 433 24.76 -6.71 -7.54
N LYS A 434 25.44 -7.10 -6.47
CA LYS A 434 25.79 -8.49 -6.16
C LYS A 434 25.29 -8.77 -4.75
N GLY A 435 24.53 -9.86 -4.61
CA GLY A 435 24.50 -10.66 -3.40
C GLY A 435 23.39 -10.36 -2.40
N TRP A 436 22.18 -10.85 -2.66
CA TRP A 436 21.26 -11.29 -1.60
C TRP A 436 20.78 -12.71 -1.93
N GLN A 437 21.71 -13.66 -1.81
CA GLN A 437 21.43 -15.08 -1.65
C GLN A 437 22.41 -15.61 -0.60
N GLN A 438 21.94 -15.74 0.64
CA GLN A 438 22.29 -16.74 1.67
C GLN A 438 22.04 -16.16 3.08
N ASN A 439 21.07 -16.75 3.78
CA ASN A 439 21.21 -17.32 5.13
C ASN A 439 19.85 -17.42 5.83
N MET A 440 19.06 -18.42 5.46
CA MET A 440 18.10 -19.08 6.36
C MET A 440 18.61 -20.50 6.59
N LEU A 441 19.77 -20.61 7.24
CA LEU A 441 20.23 -21.89 7.81
C LEU A 441 19.50 -22.08 9.13
N LEU A 442 18.51 -22.96 9.15
CA LEU A 442 18.05 -23.59 10.39
C LEU A 442 19.22 -24.41 10.98
N PRO A 443 19.40 -24.42 12.31
CA PRO A 443 20.49 -25.16 12.93
C PRO A 443 20.25 -26.67 12.83
N ARG A 444 21.18 -27.40 12.18
CA ARG A 444 21.32 -28.84 12.37
C ARG A 444 21.94 -29.11 13.76
N PRO A 445 21.48 -30.14 14.49
CA PRO A 445 22.16 -30.57 15.72
C PRO A 445 23.43 -31.34 15.37
N SER A 446 24.59 -30.83 15.77
CA SER A 446 25.83 -31.59 15.75
C SER A 446 25.87 -32.54 16.95
N TRP A 447 25.85 -33.83 16.66
CA TRP A 447 26.29 -34.87 17.58
C TRP A 447 27.82 -34.99 17.47
N SER A 448 28.53 -34.66 18.54
CA SER A 448 29.87 -35.20 18.79
C SER A 448 30.02 -35.45 20.29
N GLY A 449 29.76 -36.69 20.68
CA GLY A 449 30.23 -37.22 21.95
C GLY A 449 31.74 -37.43 21.89
N ARG A 450 32.46 -36.78 22.80
CA ARG A 450 33.70 -37.31 23.37
C ARG A 450 33.91 -36.65 24.73
N GLY A 451 33.67 -37.43 25.78
CA GLY A 451 33.91 -37.01 27.15
C GLY A 451 35.40 -37.04 27.50
N GLN A 452 35.76 -36.29 28.53
CA GLN A 452 36.84 -36.62 29.46
C GLN A 452 36.61 -35.87 30.78
N TRP A 453 36.38 -36.67 31.82
CA TRP A 453 36.77 -36.55 33.23
C TRP A 453 37.17 -35.18 33.82
N LEU A 454 36.56 -34.84 34.96
CA LEU A 454 37.28 -34.74 36.24
C LEU A 454 36.34 -34.76 37.44
N LYS A 455 36.77 -35.52 38.46
CA LYS A 455 36.25 -35.56 39.82
C LYS A 455 36.57 -34.24 40.54
N ALA A 456 35.61 -33.78 41.34
CA ALA A 456 35.72 -33.19 42.69
C ALA A 456 34.53 -32.27 42.93
#